data_AF-Q8RUZ2-F1
#
_entry.id   AF-Q8RUZ2-F1
#
_cell.length_a   1.000
_cell.length_b   1.000
_cell.length_c   1.000
_cell.angle_alpha   90.00
_cell.angle_beta   90.00
_cell.angle_gamma   90.00
#
_symmetry.space_group_name_H-M   'P 1'
#
loop_
_entity.id
_entity.type
_entity.pdbx_description
1 polymer ?
#
loop_
_entity_poly.entity_id
_entity_poly.type
_entity_poly.pdbx_seq_one_letter_code
_entity_poly.pdbx_strand_id
1 'polypeptide(L)'
;MAGTCAHVEFLRAQPAWALALAAVGLLVAVRAAARFALWVYAAFLRPGKPLRRRYGAWAVVTGATDGIGRAVAFRLAASGLGLVLVGRNQEKLAAVAAEIKARH
;
A
#
# COMPACT_ATOMS: atom_id res chain seq x y z
N MET A 1 -33.92 -27.45 22.81
CA MET A 1 -32.90 -27.23 23.87
C MET A 1 -32.08 -28.49 24.23
N ALA A 2 -32.08 -29.56 23.42
CA ALA A 2 -31.30 -30.79 23.68
C ALA A 2 -30.02 -30.94 22.81
N GLY A 3 -29.83 -30.09 21.80
CA GLY A 3 -28.71 -30.20 20.83
C GLY A 3 -27.37 -29.64 21.31
N THR A 4 -27.35 -28.77 22.31
CA THR A 4 -26.12 -28.17 22.85
C THR A 4 -25.40 -29.08 23.85
N CYS A 5 -26.10 -30.00 24.53
CA CYS A 5 -25.48 -30.91 25.49
C CYS A 5 -24.55 -31.95 24.83
N ALA A 6 -24.95 -32.55 23.70
CA ALA A 6 -24.16 -33.58 23.03
C ALA A 6 -22.83 -33.03 22.46
N HIS A 7 -22.81 -31.78 22.02
CA HIS A 7 -21.61 -31.12 21.52
C HIS A 7 -20.58 -30.86 22.64
N VAL A 8 -21.06 -30.58 23.86
CA VAL A 8 -20.20 -30.32 25.03
C VAL A 8 -19.65 -31.63 25.63
N GLU A 9 -20.40 -32.72 25.53
CA GLU A 9 -19.97 -34.05 25.98
C GLU A 9 -18.89 -34.66 25.07
N PHE A 10 -19.01 -34.47 23.76
CA PHE A 10 -17.99 -34.86 22.78
C PHE A 10 -16.67 -34.08 22.98
N LEU A 11 -16.74 -32.81 23.41
CA LEU A 11 -15.56 -32.00 23.74
C LEU A 11 -14.85 -32.45 25.04
N ARG A 12 -15.57 -33.08 25.99
CA ARG A 12 -14.99 -33.66 27.21
C ARG A 12 -14.33 -35.03 27.00
N ALA A 13 -14.74 -35.78 25.98
CA ALA A 13 -14.21 -37.11 25.66
C ALA A 13 -12.93 -37.08 24.79
N GLN A 14 -12.54 -35.91 24.29
CA GLN A 14 -11.33 -35.75 23.48
C GLN A 14 -10.10 -35.58 24.39
N PRO A 15 -8.99 -36.28 24.11
CA PRO A 15 -7.78 -36.13 24.91
C PRO A 15 -7.22 -34.71 24.75
N ALA A 16 -6.68 -34.13 25.83
CA ALA A 16 -6.25 -32.73 25.88
C ALA A 16 -5.28 -32.32 24.73
N TRP A 17 -4.50 -33.28 24.22
CA TRP A 17 -3.61 -33.05 23.07
C TRP A 17 -4.35 -32.78 21.76
N ALA A 18 -5.54 -33.36 21.55
CA ALA A 18 -6.32 -33.16 20.32
C ALA A 18 -6.86 -31.74 20.26
N LEU A 19 -7.32 -31.21 21.40
CA LEU A 19 -7.72 -29.81 21.54
C LEU A 19 -6.53 -28.86 21.36
N ALA A 20 -5.36 -29.22 21.90
CA ALA A 20 -4.14 -28.44 21.71
C ALA A 20 -3.72 -28.37 20.23
N LEU A 21 -3.74 -29.49 19.49
CA LEU A 21 -3.42 -29.54 18.06
C LEU A 21 -4.44 -28.76 17.22
N ALA A 22 -5.74 -28.88 17.53
CA ALA A 22 -6.78 -28.11 16.85
C ALA A 22 -6.61 -26.60 17.09
N ALA A 23 -6.28 -26.18 18.31
CA ALA A 23 -6.01 -24.79 18.64
C ALA A 23 -4.77 -24.26 17.91
N VAL A 24 -3.68 -25.05 17.84
CA VAL A 24 -2.46 -24.69 17.09
C VAL A 24 -2.76 -24.61 15.59
N GLY A 25 -3.50 -25.58 15.03
CA GLY A 25 -3.91 -25.58 13.64
C GLY A 25 -4.76 -24.37 13.28
N LEU A 26 -5.73 -24.03 14.13
CA LEU A 26 -6.54 -22.82 13.99
C LEU A 26 -5.68 -21.55 14.05
N LEU A 27 -4.75 -21.45 15.01
CA LEU A 27 -3.85 -20.31 15.14
C LEU A 27 -2.96 -20.13 13.90
N VAL A 28 -2.41 -21.22 13.36
CA VAL A 28 -1.58 -21.20 12.14
C VAL A 28 -2.42 -20.84 10.93
N ALA A 29 -3.61 -21.42 10.77
CA ALA A 29 -4.53 -21.10 9.68
C ALA A 29 -4.96 -19.63 9.72
N VAL A 30 -5.32 -19.11 10.89
CA VAL A 30 -5.67 -17.69 11.08
C VAL A 30 -4.47 -16.79 10.77
N ARG A 31 -3.25 -17.15 11.22
CA ARG A 31 -2.04 -16.37 10.89
C ARG A 31 -1.74 -16.39 9.39
N ALA A 32 -1.88 -17.54 8.73
CA ALA A 32 -1.67 -17.67 7.30
C ALA A 32 -2.69 -16.85 6.51
N ALA A 33 -3.97 -16.95 6.88
CA ALA A 33 -5.05 -16.17 6.29
C ALA A 33 -4.86 -14.67 6.51
N ALA A 34 -4.51 -14.24 7.72
CA ALA A 34 -4.23 -12.84 8.02
C ALA A 34 -3.02 -12.34 7.23
N ARG A 35 -1.95 -13.14 7.10
CA ARG A 35 -0.77 -12.75 6.34
C ARG A 35 -1.07 -12.66 4.84
N PHE A 36 -1.87 -13.57 4.31
CA PHE A 36 -2.34 -13.51 2.92
C PHE A 36 -3.23 -12.29 2.69
N ALA A 37 -4.20 -12.03 3.57
CA ALA A 37 -5.05 -10.85 3.51
C ALA A 37 -4.25 -9.56 3.60
N LEU A 38 -3.25 -9.48 4.50
CA LEU A 38 -2.34 -8.35 4.59
C LEU A 38 -1.46 -8.20 3.35
N TRP A 39 -1.04 -9.29 2.72
CA TRP A 39 -0.30 -9.25 1.45
C TRP A 39 -1.18 -8.72 0.31
N VAL A 40 -2.42 -9.22 0.18
CA VAL A 40 -3.40 -8.71 -0.81
C VAL A 40 -3.66 -7.22 -0.57
N TYR A 41 -3.90 -6.83 0.67
CA TYR A 41 -4.08 -5.42 1.04
C TYR A 41 -2.85 -4.58 0.69
N ALA A 42 -1.65 -5.07 0.99
CA ALA A 42 -0.41 -4.36 0.68
C ALA A 42 -0.13 -4.27 -0.83
N ALA A 43 -0.55 -5.26 -1.61
CA ALA A 43 -0.36 -5.32 -3.06
C ALA A 43 -1.34 -4.40 -3.81
N PHE A 44 -2.61 -4.35 -3.38
CA PHE A 44 -3.67 -3.68 -4.15
C PHE A 44 -4.17 -2.38 -3.52
N LEU A 45 -4.28 -2.28 -2.20
CA LEU A 45 -4.98 -1.18 -1.52
C LEU A 45 -4.05 -0.23 -0.76
N ARG A 46 -2.74 -0.47 -0.74
CA ARG A 46 -1.81 0.36 0.04
C ARG A 46 -1.83 1.80 -0.48
N PRO A 47 -2.35 2.77 0.30
CA PRO A 47 -2.40 4.16 -0.15
C PRO A 47 -0.99 4.72 -0.36
N GLY A 48 -0.86 5.61 -1.33
CA GLY A 48 0.39 6.31 -1.60
C GLY A 48 0.91 7.02 -0.34
N LYS A 49 2.23 6.97 -0.11
CA LYS A 49 2.84 7.67 1.02
C LYS A 49 2.67 9.19 0.82
N PRO A 50 2.25 9.96 1.84
CA PRO A 50 2.14 11.41 1.73
C PRO A 50 3.54 12.02 1.60
N LEU A 51 3.99 12.22 0.36
CA LEU A 51 5.34 12.69 0.04
C LEU A 51 5.63 14.04 0.68
N ARG A 52 4.66 14.95 0.65
CA ARG A 52 4.79 16.30 1.21
C ARG A 52 5.09 16.30 2.72
N ARG A 53 4.48 15.38 3.49
CA ARG A 53 4.72 15.25 4.92
C ARG A 53 6.11 14.67 5.24
N ARG A 54 6.65 13.84 4.34
CA ARG A 54 7.92 13.11 4.58
C ARG A 54 9.15 13.83 4.05
N TYR A 55 9.03 14.50 2.91
CA TYR A 55 10.16 15.12 2.18
C TYR A 55 10.06 16.65 2.10
N GLY A 56 8.94 17.24 2.50
CA GLY A 56 8.74 18.69 2.46
C GLY A 56 7.90 19.16 1.26
N ALA A 57 7.83 20.48 1.09
CA ALA A 57 6.92 21.11 0.12
C ALA A 57 7.44 21.11 -1.32
N TRP A 58 8.73 20.87 -1.55
CA TRP A 58 9.38 21.03 -2.85
C TRP A 58 10.11 19.77 -3.30
N ALA A 59 10.13 19.52 -4.61
CA ALA A 59 10.93 18.48 -5.23
C ALA A 59 11.66 19.02 -6.47
N VAL A 60 12.91 18.60 -6.64
CA VAL A 60 13.73 18.93 -7.81
C VAL A 60 13.75 17.71 -8.74
N VAL A 61 13.40 17.90 -10.01
CA VAL A 61 13.42 16.84 -11.02
C VAL A 61 14.43 17.18 -12.09
N THR A 62 15.48 16.39 -12.17
CA THR A 62 16.49 16.48 -13.23
C THR A 62 16.04 15.64 -14.44
N GLY A 63 16.25 16.15 -15.65
CA GLY A 63 15.81 15.48 -16.87
C GLY A 63 14.28 15.47 -17.05
N ALA A 64 13.59 16.50 -16.53
CA ALA A 64 12.12 16.58 -16.55
C ALA A 64 11.50 16.80 -17.93
N THR A 65 12.30 17.00 -18.97
CA THR A 65 11.84 17.36 -20.32
C THR A 65 11.13 16.21 -21.04
N ASP A 66 11.42 14.95 -20.71
CA ASP A 66 10.79 13.80 -21.36
C ASP A 66 10.88 12.50 -20.54
N GLY A 67 10.21 11.45 -21.01
CA GLY A 67 10.30 10.09 -20.51
C GLY A 67 9.97 9.96 -19.03
N ILE A 68 10.85 9.28 -18.29
CA ILE A 68 10.67 9.00 -16.86
C ILE A 68 10.66 10.30 -16.05
N GLY A 69 11.54 11.26 -16.37
CA GLY A 69 11.62 12.53 -15.64
C GLY A 69 10.32 13.32 -15.74
N ARG A 70 9.72 13.40 -16.93
CA ARG A 70 8.41 14.03 -17.15
C ARG A 70 7.32 13.33 -16.35
N ALA A 71 7.22 12.00 -16.44
CA ALA A 71 6.22 11.23 -15.71
C ALA A 71 6.34 11.39 -14.18
N VAL A 72 7.57 11.43 -13.66
CA VAL A 72 7.85 11.67 -12.25
C VAL A 72 7.43 13.08 -11.84
N ALA A 73 7.72 14.11 -12.65
CA ALA A 73 7.29 15.47 -12.38
C ALA A 73 5.75 15.57 -12.25
N PHE A 74 4.99 14.98 -13.17
CA PHE A 74 3.53 14.95 -13.07
C PHE A 74 3.04 14.25 -11.81
N ARG A 75 3.63 13.10 -11.46
CA ARG A 75 3.20 12.34 -10.27
C ARG A 75 3.51 13.08 -8.96
N LEU A 76 4.59 13.85 -8.93
CA LEU A 76 4.95 14.70 -7.80
C LEU A 76 4.05 15.94 -7.70
N ALA A 77 3.70 16.57 -8.84
CA ALA A 77 2.73 17.65 -8.88
C ALA A 77 1.35 17.20 -8.37
N ALA A 78 0.86 16.05 -8.84
CA ALA A 78 -0.39 15.45 -8.36
C ALA A 78 -0.37 15.11 -6.86
N SER A 79 0.82 14.93 -6.28
CA SER A 79 1.01 14.72 -4.84
C SER A 79 1.01 16.03 -4.04
N GLY A 80 0.84 17.19 -4.69
CA GLY A 80 0.77 18.52 -4.09
C GLY A 80 2.12 19.10 -3.67
N LEU A 81 3.21 18.72 -4.35
CA LEU A 81 4.54 19.31 -4.14
C LEU A 81 4.80 20.40 -5.18
N GLY A 82 5.47 21.47 -4.75
CA GLY A 82 6.09 22.44 -5.64
C GLY A 82 7.27 21.81 -6.37
N LEU A 83 7.46 22.17 -7.65
CA LEU A 83 8.45 21.54 -8.51
C LEU A 83 9.49 22.53 -9.02
N VAL A 84 10.75 22.08 -9.01
CA VAL A 84 11.85 22.72 -9.72
C VAL A 84 12.31 21.76 -10.80
N LEU A 85 12.09 22.13 -12.06
CA LEU A 85 12.43 21.30 -13.21
C LEU A 85 13.79 21.73 -13.76
N VAL A 86 14.69 20.76 -13.99
CA VAL A 86 16.04 21.01 -14.51
C VAL A 86 16.25 20.22 -15.79
N GLY A 87 16.67 20.90 -16.86
CA GLY A 87 16.89 20.28 -18.16
C GLY A 87 17.73 21.16 -19.09
N ARG A 88 18.21 20.57 -20.20
CA ARG A 88 19.09 21.25 -21.17
C ARG A 88 18.34 22.06 -22.22
N ASN A 89 17.09 21.70 -22.52
CA ASN A 89 16.28 22.37 -23.54
C ASN A 89 15.16 23.17 -22.84
N GLN A 90 15.23 24.49 -22.94
CA GLN A 90 14.30 25.40 -22.25
C GLN A 90 12.88 25.36 -22.81
N GLU A 91 12.70 25.24 -24.14
CA GLU A 91 11.38 25.17 -24.76
C GLU A 91 10.59 23.96 -24.28
N LYS A 92 11.22 22.78 -24.28
CA LYS A 92 10.61 21.55 -23.76
C LYS A 92 10.30 21.65 -22.27
N LEU A 93 11.20 22.27 -21.50
CA LEU A 93 11.01 22.47 -20.07
C LEU A 93 9.82 23.40 -19.79
N ALA A 94 9.70 24.50 -20.54
CA ALA A 94 8.61 25.45 -20.43
C ALA A 94 7.26 24.81 -20.79
N ALA A 95 7.23 23.99 -21.85
CA ALA A 95 6.02 23.24 -22.23
C ALA A 95 5.56 22.29 -21.10
N VAL A 96 6.48 21.51 -20.50
CA VAL A 96 6.15 20.64 -19.37
C VAL A 96 5.69 21.44 -18.14
N ALA A 97 6.35 22.56 -17.85
CA ALA A 97 5.96 23.42 -16.73
C ALA A 97 4.55 24.02 -16.92
N ALA A 98 4.22 24.46 -18.13
CA ALA A 98 2.89 24.96 -18.47
C ALA A 98 1.82 23.86 -18.34
N GLU A 99 2.12 22.66 -18.83
CA GLU A 99 1.21 21.52 -18.74
C GLU A 99 0.96 21.08 -17.29
N ILE A 100 1.99 21.10 -16.44
CA ILE A 100 1.83 20.82 -15.00
C ILE A 100 0.93 21.85 -14.34
N LYS A 101 1.17 23.15 -14.56
CA LYS A 101 0.35 24.24 -14.00
C LYS A 101 -1.10 24.23 -14.48
N ALA A 102 -1.36 23.70 -15.68
CA ALA A 102 -2.71 23.57 -16.20
C ALA A 102 -3.50 22.42 -15.57
N ARG A 103 -2.81 21.39 -15.04
CA ARG A 103 -3.44 20.19 -14.45
C ARG A 103 -3.50 20.19 -12.92
N HIS A 104 -2.64 20.97 -12.26
CA HIS A 104 -2.46 20.99 -10.80
C HIS A 104 -2.23 22.43 -10.32
#